data_AF-A0A3A9YUP2-F1
#
_entry.id   AF-A0A3A9YUP2-F1
#
_cell.length_a   1.000
_cell.length_b   1.000
_cell.length_c   1.000
_cell.angle_alpha   90.00
_cell.angle_beta   90.00
_cell.angle_gamma   90.00
#
_symmetry.space_group_name_H-M   'P 1'
#
loop_
_entity.id
_entity.type
_entity.pdbx_description
1 polymer ?
#
loop_
_entity_poly.entity_id
_entity_poly.type
_entity_poly.pdbx_seq_one_letter_code
_entity_poly.pdbx_strand_id
1 'polypeptide(L)'
;MSEHIYRVTEIVGSSTESVDAAIRNGLHRAGRTLRKLDWFEVTQIRGHLKEGEAGQAADEGGEGAGEKGGGCVIAHYQVGLKVGFRLEEEGPGGD
;
A
#
# COMPACT_ATOMS: atom_id res chain seq x y z
N MET A 1 2.27 -36.32 -9.03
CA MET A 1 2.12 -34.85 -9.12
C MET A 1 2.08 -34.36 -7.69
N SER A 2 3.06 -33.56 -7.27
CA SER A 2 3.05 -32.99 -5.91
C SER A 2 1.91 -31.98 -5.83
N GLU A 3 0.94 -32.20 -4.96
CA GLU A 3 -0.07 -31.19 -4.68
C GLU A 3 0.60 -30.05 -3.89
N HIS A 4 0.50 -28.84 -4.41
CA HIS A 4 1.03 -27.68 -3.71
C HIS A 4 -0.09 -27.00 -2.96
N ILE A 5 0.02 -26.99 -1.63
CA ILE A 5 -0.88 -26.23 -0.77
C ILE A 5 -0.33 -24.82 -0.64
N TYR A 6 -1.22 -23.86 -0.81
CA TYR A 6 -0.91 -22.44 -0.73
C TYR A 6 -1.67 -21.79 0.40
N ARG A 7 -1.01 -20.86 1.08
CA ARG A 7 -1.65 -19.96 2.02
C ARG A 7 -1.70 -18.56 1.41
N VAL A 8 -2.84 -17.92 1.56
CA VAL A 8 -3.04 -16.53 1.18
C VAL A 8 -3.14 -15.71 2.47
N THR A 9 -2.43 -14.60 2.51
CA THR A 9 -2.56 -13.59 3.57
C THR A 9 -2.83 -12.24 2.97
N GLU A 10 -3.53 -11.39 3.71
CA GLU A 10 -3.78 -10.01 3.31
C GLU A 10 -2.81 -9.06 4.01
N ILE A 11 -2.29 -8.10 3.25
CA ILE A 11 -1.42 -7.02 3.73
C ILE A 11 -1.83 -5.71 3.06
N VAL A 12 -1.42 -4.59 3.66
CA VAL A 12 -1.54 -3.26 3.03
C VAL A 12 -0.14 -2.67 2.89
N GLY A 13 0.28 -2.44 1.66
CA GLY A 13 1.49 -1.69 1.34
C GLY A 13 1.22 -0.19 1.31
N SER A 14 2.20 0.64 1.64
CA SER A 14 2.08 2.10 1.56
C SER A 14 3.31 2.77 0.99
N SER A 15 3.11 3.92 0.33
CA SER A 15 4.17 4.78 -0.20
C SER A 15 3.66 6.20 -0.42
N THR A 16 4.52 7.20 -0.25
CA THR A 16 4.25 8.61 -0.62
C THR A 16 4.38 8.86 -2.12
N GLU A 17 5.01 7.94 -2.86
CA GLU A 17 5.45 8.20 -4.24
C GLU A 17 4.46 7.68 -5.28
N SER A 18 4.07 6.41 -5.17
CA SER A 18 3.20 5.76 -6.16
C SER A 18 2.55 4.48 -5.63
N VAL A 19 1.55 3.99 -6.38
CA VAL A 19 0.91 2.69 -6.16
C VAL A 19 1.93 1.55 -6.30
N ASP A 20 2.77 1.56 -7.34
CA ASP A 20 3.79 0.53 -7.55
C ASP A 20 4.81 0.49 -6.40
N ALA A 21 5.27 1.65 -5.92
CA ALA A 21 6.15 1.73 -4.76
C ALA A 21 5.47 1.15 -3.50
N ALA A 22 4.18 1.43 -3.29
CA ALA A 22 3.42 0.86 -2.18
C ALA A 22 3.33 -0.68 -2.27
N ILE A 23 3.14 -1.23 -3.47
CA ILE A 23 3.12 -2.69 -3.70
C ILE A 23 4.48 -3.30 -3.34
N ARG A 24 5.57 -2.76 -3.89
CA ARG A 24 6.93 -3.25 -3.62
C ARG A 24 7.27 -3.20 -2.13
N ASN A 25 6.90 -2.12 -1.44
CA ASN A 25 7.11 -1.98 0.00
C ASN A 25 6.37 -3.07 0.79
N GLY A 26 5.10 -3.33 0.45
CA GLY A 26 4.29 -4.38 1.06
C GLY A 26 4.91 -5.77 0.86
N LEU A 27 5.25 -6.12 -0.38
CA LEU A 27 5.87 -7.41 -0.71
C LEU A 27 7.25 -7.57 -0.07
N HIS A 28 8.07 -6.53 -0.05
CA HIS A 28 9.38 -6.55 0.62
C HIS A 28 9.22 -6.84 2.11
N ARG A 29 8.28 -6.18 2.79
CA ARG A 29 8.02 -6.43 4.21
C ARG A 29 7.48 -7.84 4.47
N ALA A 30 6.60 -8.34 3.61
CA ALA A 30 6.06 -9.70 3.70
C ALA A 30 7.14 -10.76 3.50
N GLY A 31 8.03 -10.56 2.52
CA GLY A 31 9.14 -11.47 2.21
C GLY A 31 10.18 -11.63 3.33
N ARG A 32 10.18 -10.73 4.32
CA ARG A 32 11.02 -10.88 5.53
C ARG A 32 10.53 -11.95 6.49
N THR A 33 9.24 -12.29 6.44
CA THR A 33 8.61 -13.25 7.36
C THR A 33 8.01 -14.46 6.64
N LEU A 34 7.60 -14.29 5.39
CA LEU A 34 6.98 -15.32 4.57
C LEU A 34 7.98 -15.76 3.49
N ARG A 35 8.28 -17.06 3.45
CA ARG A 35 9.13 -17.65 2.40
C ARG A 35 8.26 -18.16 1.25
N LYS A 36 8.87 -18.30 0.07
CA LYS A 36 8.21 -18.84 -1.14
C LYS A 36 6.96 -18.04 -1.54
N LEU A 37 7.08 -16.71 -1.55
CA LEU A 37 6.07 -15.85 -2.17
C LEU A 37 6.04 -16.16 -3.66
N ASP A 38 4.88 -16.61 -4.17
CA ASP A 38 4.74 -17.02 -5.57
C ASP A 38 3.94 -15.98 -6.37
N TRP A 39 2.90 -15.37 -5.78
CA TRP A 39 2.10 -14.34 -6.45
C TRP A 39 1.49 -13.33 -5.49
N PHE A 40 0.93 -12.26 -6.05
CA PHE A 40 0.08 -11.32 -5.35
C PHE A 40 -1.12 -10.90 -6.22
N GLU A 41 -2.17 -10.40 -5.57
CA GLU A 41 -3.36 -9.83 -6.19
C GLU A 41 -3.67 -8.50 -5.50
N VAL A 42 -3.90 -7.45 -6.28
CA VAL A 42 -4.33 -6.15 -5.75
C VAL A 42 -5.83 -6.18 -5.49
N THR A 43 -6.23 -5.96 -4.23
CA THR A 43 -7.64 -5.99 -3.83
C THR A 43 -8.27 -4.60 -3.78
N GLN A 44 -7.48 -3.58 -3.42
CA GLN A 44 -7.93 -2.19 -3.37
C GLN A 44 -6.75 -1.22 -3.49
N ILE A 45 -7.01 -0.07 -4.10
CA ILE A 45 -6.08 1.07 -4.13
C ILE A 45 -6.79 2.24 -3.45
N ARG A 46 -6.18 2.73 -2.38
CA ARG A 46 -6.66 3.87 -1.58
C ARG A 46 -5.57 4.91 -1.47
N GLY A 47 -5.95 6.14 -1.13
CA GLY A 47 -5.02 7.24 -0.90
C GLY A 47 -5.41 8.01 0.35
N HIS A 48 -4.45 8.27 1.25
CA HIS A 48 -4.62 9.26 2.29
C HIS A 48 -4.41 10.64 1.68
N LEU A 49 -5.36 11.51 1.92
CA LEU A 49 -5.41 12.87 1.41
C LEU A 49 -4.94 13.84 2.51
N LYS A 50 -4.09 14.81 2.14
CA LYS A 50 -3.70 15.92 3.02
C LYS A 50 -4.15 17.22 2.38
N GLU A 51 -4.56 18.17 3.21
CA GLU A 51 -4.77 19.54 2.77
C GLU A 51 -3.46 20.08 2.19
N GLY A 52 -3.50 20.51 0.93
CA GLY A 52 -2.37 21.15 0.28
C GLY A 52 -2.15 22.50 0.93
N GLU A 53 -0.90 22.81 1.26
CA GLU A 53 -0.55 24.13 1.74
C GLU A 53 -0.96 25.14 0.66
N ALA A 54 -2.03 25.89 0.93
CA ALA A 54 -2.37 27.05 0.14
C ALA A 54 -1.15 27.96 0.19
N GLY A 55 -0.46 28.09 -0.95
CA GLY A 55 0.72 28.93 -1.07
C GLY A 55 0.44 30.28 -0.41
N GLN A 56 1.38 30.73 0.41
CA GLN A 56 1.39 32.06 1.02
C GLN A 56 1.17 33.09 -0.10
N ALA A 57 -0.09 33.49 -0.29
CA ALA A 57 -0.42 34.66 -1.08
C ALA A 57 -0.15 35.83 -0.15
N ALA A 58 0.89 36.57 -0.52
CA ALA A 58 1.39 37.73 0.18
C ALA A 58 0.29 38.75 0.48
N ASP A 59 0.53 39.45 1.59
CA ASP A 59 0.25 40.87 1.80
C ASP A 59 -0.40 41.63 0.64
N GLU A 60 -1.58 42.18 0.91
CA GLU A 60 -2.08 43.53 0.56
C GLU A 60 -3.61 43.52 0.33
N GLY A 61 -4.29 44.46 0.99
CA GLY A 61 -5.71 44.43 1.30
C GLY A 61 -6.68 44.39 0.11
N GLY A 62 -7.74 43.61 0.28
CA GLY A 62 -8.92 43.62 -0.57
C GLY A 62 -10.02 42.75 0.03
N GLU A 63 -11.10 43.38 0.51
CA GLU A 63 -12.33 42.70 0.92
C GLU A 63 -12.94 41.99 -0.29
N GLY A 64 -12.78 40.68 -0.31
CA GLY A 64 -13.41 39.78 -1.26
C GLY A 64 -13.29 38.37 -0.71
N ALA A 65 -14.34 37.88 -0.06
CA ALA A 65 -14.45 36.49 0.40
C ALA A 65 -14.59 35.56 -0.82
N GLY A 66 -13.49 35.38 -1.55
CA GLY A 66 -13.34 34.32 -2.53
C GLY A 66 -13.01 33.03 -1.80
N GLU A 67 -13.84 32.00 -2.02
CA GLU A 67 -13.68 30.65 -1.50
C GLU A 67 -12.25 30.13 -1.78
N LYS A 68 -11.39 30.18 -0.76
CA LYS A 68 -10.04 29.58 -0.79
C LYS A 68 -10.24 28.07 -0.81
N GLY A 69 -10.49 27.51 -2.00
CA GLY A 69 -10.50 26.07 -2.22
C GLY A 69 -9.11 25.53 -1.92
N GLY A 70 -8.89 25.06 -0.69
CA GLY A 70 -7.68 24.37 -0.28
C GLY A 70 -7.50 23.13 -1.17
N GLY A 71 -6.54 23.20 -2.09
CA GLY A 71 -6.27 22.08 -2.99
C GLY A 71 -5.83 20.88 -2.16
N CYS A 72 -6.41 19.70 -2.39
CA CYS A 72 -6.03 18.49 -1.67
C CYS A 72 -4.97 17.70 -2.45
N VAL A 73 -3.94 17.18 -1.76
CA VAL A 73 -2.89 16.35 -2.35
C VAL A 73 -2.87 14.95 -1.74
N ILE A 74 -2.46 13.95 -2.52
CA ILE A 74 -2.25 12.59 -2.01
C ILE A 74 -0.99 12.58 -1.14
N ALA A 75 -1.16 12.29 0.15
CA ALA A 75 -0.04 12.11 1.08
C ALA A 75 0.55 10.70 0.99
N HIS A 76 -0.31 9.67 0.96
CA HIS A 76 0.15 8.28 0.90
C HIS A 76 -0.78 7.44 0.05
N TYR A 77 -0.22 6.71 -0.92
CA TYR A 77 -0.86 5.58 -1.55
C TYR A 77 -0.87 4.40 -0.57
N GLN A 78 -2.01 3.71 -0.51
CA GLN A 78 -2.25 2.53 0.30
C GLN A 78 -2.83 1.44 -0.61
N VAL A 79 -2.15 0.31 -0.73
CA VAL A 79 -2.56 -0.77 -1.64
C VAL A 79 -2.80 -2.03 -0.84
N GLY A 80 -4.05 -2.49 -0.84
CA GLY A 80 -4.42 -3.78 -0.28
C GLY A 80 -3.98 -4.90 -1.22
N LEU A 81 -3.31 -5.90 -0.66
CA LEU A 81 -2.75 -7.03 -1.39
C LEU A 81 -3.16 -8.34 -0.73
N LYS A 82 -3.59 -9.31 -1.54
CA LYS A 82 -3.51 -10.72 -1.20
C LYS A 82 -2.18 -11.26 -1.69
N VAL A 83 -1.46 -11.97 -0.84
CA VAL A 83 -0.16 -12.55 -1.17
C VAL A 83 -0.24 -14.05 -0.94
N GLY A 84 0.01 -14.81 -2.01
CA GLY A 84 0.05 -16.25 -2.00
C GLY A 84 1.48 -16.77 -1.83
N PHE A 85 1.66 -17.71 -0.91
CA PHE A 85 2.93 -18.39 -0.70
C PHE A 85 2.71 -19.87 -0.44
N ARG A 86 3.68 -20.67 -0.88
CA ARG A 86 3.60 -22.12 -0.78
C ARG A 86 3.84 -22.58 0.66
N LEU A 87 2.95 -23.42 1.18
CA LEU A 87 3.19 -24.13 2.43
C LEU A 87 4.10 -25.32 2.16
N GLU A 88 5.07 -25.54 3.04
CA GLU A 88 5.82 -26.80 3.02
C GLU A 88 4.92 -27.89 3.60
N GLU A 89 4.92 -29.08 2.99
CA GLU A 89 4.36 -30.26 3.64
C GLU A 89 5.26 -30.61 4.82
N GLU A 90 4.71 -30.62 6.03
CA GLU A 90 5.34 -31.35 7.12
C GLU A 90 5.31 -32.83 6.73
N GLY A 91 6.45 -33.35 6.29
CA GLY A 91 6.60 -34.79 6.07
C GLY A 91 6.28 -35.56 7.35
N PRO A 92 5.88 -36.85 7.27
CA PRO A 92 5.42 -37.65 8.41
C PRO A 92 6.53 -38.06 9.42
N GLY A 93 7.46 -37.15 9.76
CA GLY A 93 8.62 -37.45 10.60
C GLY A 93 9.11 -36.25 11.42
N GLY A 94 8.22 -35.62 12.19
CA GLY A 94 8.64 -34.82 13.33
C GLY A 94 9.00 -35.75 14.50
N ASP A 95 10.28 -35.79 14.86
CA ASP A 95 10.79 -36.35 16.13
C ASP A 95 10.32 -35.53 17.33
#